data_AF-A0A6C0BTM9-F1
#
_entry.id   AF-A0A6C0BTM9-F1
#
_cell.length_a   1.000
_cell.length_b   1.000
_cell.length_c   1.000
_cell.angle_alpha   90.00
_cell.angle_beta   90.00
_cell.angle_gamma   90.00
#
_symmetry.space_group_name_H-M   'P 1'
#
loop_
_entity.id
_entity.type
_entity.pdbx_description
1 polymer ?
#
loop_
_entity_poly.entity_id
_entity_poly.type
_entity_poly.pdbx_seq_one_letter_code
_entity_poly.pdbx_strand_id
1 'polypeptide(L)'
;MSHIETLMRNSASTYNGWMKTTTKNNEILRSISIGNQRNCNGDGLFCDHTTESKIIKIMKKYDVLEYKLNNIHTPNVFATQVLIDENTYVKLVSKLNSN
;
A
#
# COMPACT_ATOMS: atom_id res chain seq x y z
N MET A 1 8.24 -11.79 9.30
CA MET A 1 7.42 -10.93 8.41
C MET A 1 7.99 -9.51 8.46
N SER A 2 8.07 -8.78 7.34
CA SER A 2 8.59 -7.40 7.39
C SER A 2 7.55 -6.41 7.95
N HIS A 3 7.98 -5.23 8.40
CA HIS A 3 7.06 -4.20 8.92
C HIS A 3 6.00 -3.80 7.86
N ILE A 4 6.43 -3.52 6.63
CA ILE A 4 5.53 -3.13 5.52
C ILE A 4 4.55 -4.26 5.17
N GLU A 5 5.02 -5.50 5.21
CA GLU A 5 4.18 -6.68 4.97
C GLU A 5 3.13 -6.86 6.07
N THR A 6 3.50 -6.58 7.32
CA THR A 6 2.57 -6.59 8.45
C THR A 6 1.52 -5.48 8.30
N LEU A 7 1.92 -4.28 7.86
CA LEU A 7 0.98 -3.19 7.57
C LEU A 7 -0.01 -3.61 6.47
N MET A 8 0.46 -4.20 5.37
CA MET A 8 -0.41 -4.68 4.29
C MET A 8 -1.44 -5.71 4.78
N ARG A 9 -1.00 -6.68 5.59
CA ARG A 9 -1.86 -7.72 6.18
C ARG A 9 -2.88 -7.14 7.14
N ASN A 10 -2.43 -6.27 8.06
CA ASN A 10 -3.31 -5.65 9.04
C ASN A 10 -4.37 -4.77 8.35
N SER A 11 -3.99 -4.02 7.32
CA SER A 11 -4.92 -3.25 6.50
C SER A 11 -5.91 -4.14 5.75
N ALA A 12 -5.49 -5.31 5.26
CA ALA A 12 -6.42 -6.25 4.63
C ALA A 12 -7.46 -6.84 5.61
N SER A 13 -7.10 -6.92 6.89
CA SER A 13 -7.96 -7.39 7.97
C SER A 13 -8.83 -6.29 8.57
N THR A 14 -8.54 -5.02 8.27
CA THR A 14 -9.29 -3.86 8.77
C THR A 14 -10.39 -3.47 7.77
N TYR A 15 -11.58 -3.16 8.28
CA TYR A 15 -12.65 -2.62 7.46
C TYR A 15 -12.17 -1.33 6.76
N ASN A 16 -12.21 -1.32 5.43
CA ASN A 16 -11.67 -0.25 4.56
C ASN A 16 -10.15 -0.02 4.60
N GLY A 17 -9.34 -0.92 5.16
CA GLY A 17 -7.88 -0.73 5.14
C GLY A 17 -7.26 -0.84 3.74
N TRP A 18 -7.86 -1.64 2.85
CA TRP A 18 -7.67 -1.53 1.40
C TRP A 18 -8.91 -0.93 0.75
N MET A 19 -8.77 0.30 0.25
CA MET A 19 -9.86 1.07 -0.31
C MET A 19 -10.15 0.65 -1.76
N LYS A 20 -11.42 0.58 -2.16
CA LYS A 20 -11.78 0.51 -3.58
C LYS A 20 -11.68 1.91 -4.20
N THR A 21 -11.00 2.01 -5.33
CA THR A 21 -10.87 3.26 -6.09
C THR A 21 -11.25 3.01 -7.54
N THR A 22 -11.94 3.98 -8.14
CA THR A 22 -12.25 3.95 -9.57
C THR A 22 -11.27 4.86 -10.30
N THR A 23 -10.57 4.34 -11.31
CA THR A 23 -9.65 5.14 -12.13
C THR A 23 -10.42 5.99 -13.14
N LYS A 24 -9.74 6.93 -13.82
CA LYS A 24 -10.33 7.72 -14.91
C LYS A 24 -10.87 6.88 -16.06
N ASN A 25 -10.40 5.64 -16.20
CA ASN A 25 -10.82 4.70 -17.23
C ASN A 25 -11.97 3.78 -16.77
N ASN A 26 -12.66 4.10 -15.67
CA ASN A 26 -13.67 3.24 -15.02
C ASN A 26 -13.14 1.87 -14.53
N GLU A 27 -11.83 1.72 -14.34
CA GLU A 27 -11.28 0.51 -13.72
C GLU A 27 -11.47 0.56 -12.21
N ILE A 28 -12.01 -0.50 -11.62
CA ILE A 28 -12.12 -0.64 -10.16
C ILE A 28 -10.87 -1.34 -9.65
N LEU A 29 -10.08 -0.63 -8.84
CA LEU A 29 -8.85 -1.13 -8.23
C LEU A 29 -8.96 -1.10 -6.70
N ARG A 30 -8.12 -1.89 -6.05
CA ARG A 30 -7.84 -1.81 -4.62
C ARG A 30 -6.58 -1.03 -4.38
N SER A 31 -6.60 -0.14 -3.40
CA SER A 31 -5.46 0.67 -3.05
C SER A 31 -5.18 0.70 -1.55
N ILE A 32 -3.89 0.83 -1.23
CA ILE A 32 -3.37 1.09 0.10
C ILE A 32 -2.23 2.09 0.00
N SER A 33 -2.17 3.05 0.92
CA SER A 33 -1.06 4.00 1.02
C SER A 33 -0.24 3.68 2.26
N ILE A 34 1.07 3.51 2.09
CA ILE A 34 2.00 3.23 3.19
C ILE A 34 3.05 4.33 3.22
N GLY A 35 3.26 4.93 4.38
CA GLY A 35 4.20 6.02 4.58
C GLY A 35 3.87 6.81 5.83
N ASN A 36 4.31 8.06 5.86
CA ASN A 36 4.14 8.93 7.00
C ASN A 36 3.24 10.11 6.65
N GLN A 37 2.51 10.56 7.66
CA GLN A 37 1.78 11.82 7.65
C GLN A 37 2.35 12.71 8.74
N ARG A 38 2.33 14.02 8.49
CA ARG A 38 2.76 15.02 9.46
C ARG A 38 1.89 14.89 10.71
N ASN A 39 2.52 14.81 11.87
CA ASN A 39 1.81 14.78 13.14
C ASN A 39 1.43 16.21 13.58
N CYS A 40 0.44 16.34 14.46
CA CYS A 40 0.07 17.63 15.06
C CYS A 40 1.12 18.15 16.07
N ASN A 41 2.12 17.34 16.41
CA ASN A 41 3.11 17.64 17.44
C ASN A 41 4.24 18.55 16.92
N GLY A 42 4.28 18.85 15.62
CA GLY A 42 5.23 19.80 15.06
C GLY A 42 6.59 19.21 14.70
N ASP A 43 6.78 17.89 14.81
CA ASP A 43 8.05 17.19 14.54
C ASP A 43 8.44 17.13 13.05
N GLY A 44 7.73 17.85 12.18
CA GLY A 44 7.92 17.81 10.73
C GLY A 44 7.34 16.54 10.09
N LEU A 45 7.66 16.35 8.81
CA LEU A 45 7.26 15.17 8.03
C LEU A 45 8.49 14.29 7.81
N PHE A 46 8.43 13.03 8.25
CA PHE A 46 9.49 12.06 8.00
C PHE A 46 9.34 11.40 6.63
N CYS A 47 10.33 11.57 5.76
CA CYS A 47 10.33 11.02 4.41
C CYS A 47 11.10 9.68 4.34
N ASP A 48 10.42 8.53 4.51
CA ASP A 48 11.05 7.22 4.29
C ASP A 48 11.11 6.85 2.80
N HIS A 49 12.23 7.21 2.17
CA HIS A 49 12.51 6.91 0.76
C HIS A 49 12.69 5.41 0.46
N THR A 50 12.75 4.54 1.47
CA THR A 50 12.90 3.09 1.25
C THR A 50 11.58 2.35 1.12
N THR A 51 10.45 3.00 1.45
CA THR A 51 9.09 2.41 1.46
C THR A 51 8.74 1.75 0.13
N GLU A 52 8.95 2.46 -0.99
CA GLU A 52 8.68 1.96 -2.34
C GLU A 52 9.45 0.65 -2.62
N SER A 53 10.76 0.64 -2.35
CA SER A 53 11.59 -0.54 -2.57
C SER A 53 11.17 -1.75 -1.73
N LYS A 54 10.69 -1.51 -0.50
CA LYS A 54 10.17 -2.55 0.40
C LYS A 54 8.84 -3.11 -0.14
N ILE A 55 7.96 -2.25 -0.66
CA ILE A 55 6.72 -2.65 -1.32
C ILE A 55 7.01 -3.51 -2.54
N ILE A 56 7.92 -3.09 -3.43
CA ILE A 56 8.31 -3.86 -4.64
C ILE A 56 8.81 -5.25 -4.26
N LYS A 57 9.64 -5.36 -3.22
CA LYS A 57 10.12 -6.66 -2.72
C LYS A 57 8.98 -7.56 -2.25
N ILE A 58 7.96 -7.01 -1.60
CA ILE A 58 6.78 -7.77 -1.16
C ILE A 58 5.93 -8.20 -2.36
N MET A 59 5.68 -7.32 -3.33
CA MET A 59 4.94 -7.69 -4.55
C MET A 59 5.64 -8.83 -5.28
N LYS A 60 6.97 -8.76 -5.43
CA LYS A 60 7.77 -9.84 -6.00
C LYS A 60 7.69 -11.12 -5.16
N LYS A 61 7.79 -11.04 -3.84
CA LYS A 61 7.68 -12.20 -2.93
C LYS A 61 6.37 -12.96 -3.12
N TYR A 62 5.26 -12.25 -3.37
CA TYR A 62 3.93 -12.83 -3.52
C TYR A 62 3.52 -13.09 -4.98
N ASP A 63 4.45 -12.91 -5.92
CA ASP A 63 4.23 -13.10 -7.36
C ASP A 63 3.09 -12.20 -7.90
N VAL A 64 3.08 -10.94 -7.46
CA VAL A 64 2.18 -9.90 -7.96
C VAL A 64 2.91 -9.14 -9.05
N LEU A 65 2.57 -9.44 -10.30
CA LEU A 65 3.25 -8.90 -11.48
C LEU A 65 2.60 -7.60 -11.97
N GLU A 66 1.27 -7.51 -11.90
CA GLU A 66 0.49 -6.37 -12.36
C GLU A 66 0.05 -5.51 -11.18
N TYR A 67 0.79 -4.42 -10.94
CA TYR A 67 0.45 -3.42 -9.94
C TYR A 67 0.92 -2.04 -10.41
N LYS A 68 0.27 -0.99 -9.92
CA LYS A 68 0.68 0.40 -10.13
C LYS A 68 1.19 0.95 -8.79
N LEU A 69 2.26 1.72 -8.85
CA LEU A 69 2.75 2.50 -7.71
C LEU A 69 2.53 3.98 -7.99
N ASN A 70 2.08 4.71 -6.97
CA ASN A 70 1.96 6.16 -7.01
C ASN A 70 2.61 6.75 -5.78
N ASN A 71 3.61 7.61 -5.97
CA ASN A 71 4.26 8.29 -4.86
C ASN A 71 3.51 9.58 -4.52
N ILE A 72 3.06 9.66 -3.27
CA ILE A 72 2.36 10.81 -2.71
C ILE A 72 3.39 11.63 -1.93
N HIS A 73 3.74 12.79 -2.47
CA HIS A 73 4.59 13.76 -1.79
C HIS A 73 3.87 15.10 -1.72
N THR A 74 3.43 15.44 -0.52
CA THR A 74 2.79 16.72 -0.19
C THR A 74 3.42 17.27 1.09
N PRO A 75 3.18 18.54 1.45
CA PRO A 75 3.68 19.10 2.71
C PRO A 75 3.24 18.35 3.98
N ASN A 76 2.19 17.52 3.87
CA ASN A 76 1.59 16.81 4.99
C ASN A 76 1.73 15.28 4.90
N VAL A 77 2.09 14.73 3.74
CA VAL A 77 2.09 13.28 3.49
C VAL A 77 3.27 12.91 2.61
N PHE A 78 4.03 11.90 3.05
CA PHE A 78 5.07 11.24 2.27
C PHE A 78 4.81 9.73 2.27
N ALA A 79 4.25 9.21 1.19
CA ALA A 79 3.80 7.82 1.13
C ALA A 79 3.92 7.24 -0.28
N THR A 80 3.96 5.91 -0.35
CA THR A 80 3.80 5.17 -1.60
C THR A 80 2.46 4.45 -1.56
N GLN A 81 1.64 4.69 -2.58
CA GLN A 81 0.36 4.03 -2.79
C GLN A 81 0.55 2.87 -3.76
N VAL A 82 -0.01 1.71 -3.40
CA VAL A 82 -0.13 0.53 -4.26
C VAL A 82 -1.54 0.49 -4.81
N LEU A 83 -1.68 0.17 -6.10
CA LEU A 83 -2.95 -0.14 -6.73
C LEU A 83 -2.86 -1.48 -7.46
N ILE A 84 -3.84 -2.35 -7.21
CA ILE A 84 -3.98 -3.67 -7.85
C ILE A 84 -5.44 -3.92 -8.18
N ASP A 85 -5.72 -4.79 -9.14
CA ASP A 85 -7.09 -5.20 -9.44
C ASP A 85 -7.67 -6.09 -8.31
N GLU A 86 -8.99 -6.28 -8.32
CA GLU A 86 -9.68 -7.04 -7.27
C GLU A 86 -9.22 -8.51 -7.21
N ASN A 87 -8.96 -9.15 -8.36
CA ASN A 87 -8.55 -10.56 -8.36
C ASN A 87 -7.15 -10.72 -7.77
N THR A 88 -6.23 -9.82 -8.13
CA THR A 88 -4.88 -9.77 -7.57
C THR A 88 -4.92 -9.47 -6.07
N TYR A 89 -5.79 -8.55 -5.64
CA TYR A 89 -6.01 -8.26 -4.23
C TYR A 89 -6.45 -9.49 -3.43
N VAL A 90 -7.48 -10.21 -3.89
CA VAL A 90 -7.99 -11.41 -3.21
C VAL A 90 -6.89 -12.48 -3.07
N LYS A 91 -6.11 -12.71 -4.14
CA LYS A 91 -4.97 -13.64 -4.11
C LYS A 91 -3.89 -13.20 -3.12
N LEU A 92 -3.53 -11.91 -3.14
CA LEU A 92 -2.51 -11.36 -2.24
C LEU A 92 -2.93 -11.50 -0.77
N VAL A 93 -4.17 -11.11 -0.43
CA VAL A 93 -4.68 -11.17 0.95
C VAL A 93 -4.76 -12.61 1.46
N SER A 94 -5.19 -13.55 0.61
CA SER A 94 -5.16 -14.97 0.96
C SER A 94 -3.75 -15.45 1.34
N LYS A 95 -2.73 -15.07 0.56
CA LYS A 95 -1.32 -15.40 0.85
C LYS A 95 -0.77 -14.67 2.08
N LEU A 96 -1.18 -13.42 2.32
CA LEU A 96 -0.77 -12.65 3.50
C LEU A 96 -1.33 -13.23 4.80
N ASN A 97 -2.52 -13.81 4.77
CA ASN A 97 -3.18 -14.38 5.95
C ASN A 97 -2.78 -15.83 6.22
N SER A 98 -2.22 -16.53 5.23
CA SER A 98 -1.74 -17.90 5.37
C SER A 98 -0.31 -18.00 5.93
N ASN A 99 0.38 -16.87 6.09
CA ASN A 99 1.75 -16.74 6.61
C ASN A 99 1.80 -15.95 7.93
#